data_AF-A0A1E3H5J3-F1
#
_entry.id   AF-A0A1E3H5J3-F1
#
_cell.length_a   1.000
_cell.length_b   1.000
_cell.length_c   1.000
_cell.angle_alpha   90.00
_cell.angle_beta   90.00
_cell.angle_gamma   90.00
#
_symmetry.space_group_name_H-M   'P 1'
#
loop_
_entity.id
_entity.type
_entity.pdbx_description
1 polymer ?
#
loop_
_entity_poly.entity_id
_entity_poly.type
_entity_poly.pdbx_seq_one_letter_code
_entity_poly.pdbx_strand_id
1 'polypeptide(L)'
;MKIAKPAKDVPAALAKLSGKWSGWMCDKKACDVKVAVESVSASSVTFVYAFADAKTAPTASRLTGKVSGGEVVAKAGGSTITIRLRPDGKMDILWQKGRRWASGILAKG
;
A
#
# COMPACT_ATOMS: atom_id res chain seq x y z
N MET A 1 8.48 9.22 10.90
CA MET A 1 8.15 8.82 9.50
C MET A 1 8.47 9.99 8.59
N LYS A 2 9.31 9.80 7.55
CA LYS A 2 9.70 10.86 6.60
C LYS A 2 9.32 10.41 5.20
N ILE A 3 8.52 11.21 4.50
CA ILE A 3 8.17 10.96 3.10
C ILE A 3 9.18 11.69 2.23
N ALA A 4 9.99 10.93 1.50
CA ALA A 4 10.94 11.47 0.56
C ALA A 4 10.23 11.89 -0.73
N LYS A 5 10.68 13.00 -1.31
CA LYS A 5 10.28 13.38 -2.66
C LYS A 5 10.82 12.33 -3.64
N PRO A 6 9.99 11.78 -4.54
CA PRO A 6 10.49 10.90 -5.60
C PRO A 6 11.57 11.58 -6.44
N ALA A 7 12.58 10.83 -6.84
CA ALA A 7 13.60 11.31 -7.77
C ALA A 7 13.01 11.53 -9.18
N LYS A 8 13.67 12.35 -10.00
CA LYS A 8 13.14 12.80 -11.31
C LYS A 8 13.03 11.67 -12.34
N ASP A 9 13.80 10.60 -12.15
CA ASP A 9 13.88 9.41 -12.99
C ASP A 9 12.78 8.38 -12.67
N VAL A 10 12.01 8.57 -11.60
CA VAL A 10 10.89 7.70 -11.25
C VAL A 10 9.72 7.92 -12.22
N PRO A 11 9.15 6.85 -12.82
CA PRO A 11 7.96 6.97 -13.65
C PRO A 11 6.83 7.76 -12.97
N ALA A 12 6.22 8.70 -13.68
CA ALA A 12 5.24 9.63 -13.10
C ALA A 12 4.08 8.92 -12.37
N ALA A 13 3.63 7.77 -12.88
CA ALA A 13 2.60 6.96 -12.25
C ALA A 13 3.05 6.41 -10.87
N LEU A 14 4.31 5.97 -10.75
CA LEU A 14 4.87 5.51 -9.48
C LEU A 14 5.17 6.67 -8.54
N ALA A 15 5.67 7.80 -9.04
CA ALA A 15 5.94 8.98 -8.24
C ALA A 15 4.67 9.48 -7.50
N LYS A 16 3.51 9.37 -8.15
CA LYS A 16 2.19 9.70 -7.56
C LYS A 16 1.81 8.83 -6.36
N LEU A 17 2.41 7.64 -6.18
CA LEU A 17 2.21 6.81 -4.98
C LEU A 17 2.77 7.46 -3.72
N SER A 18 3.79 8.33 -3.82
CA SER A 18 4.37 8.99 -2.64
C SER A 18 3.32 9.81 -1.89
N GLY A 19 3.28 9.67 -0.56
CA GLY A 19 2.29 10.33 0.28
C GLY A 19 1.66 9.42 1.32
N LYS A 20 0.68 9.98 2.03
CA LYS A 20 -0.18 9.24 2.96
C LYS A 20 -1.49 8.89 2.27
N TRP A 21 -1.99 7.72 2.59
CA TRP A 21 -3.19 7.13 2.04
C TRP A 21 -4.02 6.56 3.18
N SER A 22 -5.33 6.72 3.10
CA SER A 22 -6.26 6.20 4.10
C SER A 22 -7.51 5.67 3.40
N GLY A 23 -8.07 4.59 3.93
CA GLY A 23 -9.28 4.01 3.39
C GLY A 23 -9.64 2.74 4.12
N TRP A 24 -10.28 1.83 3.40
CA TRP A 24 -10.82 0.61 3.97
C TRP A 24 -10.39 -0.61 3.18
N MET A 25 -10.46 -1.77 3.82
CA MET A 25 -10.29 -3.10 3.24
C MET A 25 -11.35 -4.04 3.84
N CYS A 26 -11.30 -5.32 3.48
CA CYS A 26 -12.15 -6.40 3.98
C CYS A 26 -13.60 -6.32 3.50
N ASP A 27 -14.33 -7.41 3.73
CA ASP A 27 -15.75 -7.45 3.44
C ASP A 27 -16.50 -6.36 4.21
N LYS A 28 -17.49 -5.75 3.54
CA LYS A 28 -18.30 -4.64 4.07
C LYS A 28 -17.49 -3.45 4.63
N LYS A 29 -16.25 -3.27 4.17
CA LYS A 29 -15.35 -2.18 4.63
C LYS A 29 -15.03 -2.24 6.13
N ALA A 30 -15.02 -3.45 6.70
CA ALA A 30 -14.89 -3.65 8.14
C ALA A 30 -13.49 -3.34 8.72
N CYS A 31 -12.51 -3.04 7.86
CA CYS A 31 -11.14 -2.81 8.26
C CYS A 31 -10.67 -1.43 7.81
N ASP A 32 -10.12 -0.64 8.74
CA ASP A 32 -9.47 0.62 8.44
C ASP A 32 -8.01 0.37 8.05
N VAL A 33 -7.57 1.03 6.98
CA VAL A 33 -6.21 0.89 6.46
C VAL A 33 -5.58 2.25 6.25
N LYS A 34 -4.32 2.37 6.68
CA LYS A 34 -3.46 3.50 6.36
C LYS A 34 -2.19 3.01 5.69
N VAL A 35 -1.77 3.71 4.65
CA VAL A 35 -0.50 3.47 3.98
C VAL A 35 0.27 4.77 3.89
N ALA A 36 1.53 4.75 4.29
CA ALA A 36 2.44 5.87 4.07
C ALA A 36 3.58 5.42 3.17
N VAL A 37 3.60 5.90 1.94
CA VAL A 37 4.66 5.62 0.99
C VAL A 37 5.81 6.58 1.28
N GLU A 38 6.90 6.04 1.82
CA GLU A 38 8.05 6.81 2.30
C GLU A 38 9.08 7.07 1.20
N SER A 39 9.32 6.11 0.31
CA SER A 39 10.25 6.26 -0.80
C SER A 39 9.79 5.49 -2.02
N VAL A 40 10.03 6.05 -3.21
CA VAL A 40 9.69 5.46 -4.50
C VAL A 40 10.94 5.50 -5.37
N SER A 41 11.26 4.37 -6.00
CA SER A 41 12.27 4.23 -7.06
C SER A 41 11.65 3.52 -8.26
N ALA A 42 12.41 3.39 -9.36
CA ALA A 42 11.94 2.68 -10.54
C ALA A 42 11.62 1.19 -10.29
N SER A 43 12.30 0.54 -9.35
CA SER A 43 12.21 -0.91 -9.10
C SER A 43 11.67 -1.28 -7.72
N SER A 44 11.60 -0.34 -6.79
CA SER A 44 11.17 -0.59 -5.41
C SER A 44 10.44 0.58 -4.76
N VAL A 45 9.57 0.26 -3.80
CA VAL A 45 8.82 1.25 -3.01
C VAL A 45 8.85 0.82 -1.55
N THR A 46 9.21 1.74 -0.67
CA THR A 46 9.16 1.53 0.79
C THR A 46 7.92 2.23 1.33
N PHE A 47 7.12 1.51 2.11
CA PHE A 47 5.91 2.04 2.71
C PHE A 47 5.64 1.44 4.08
N VAL A 48 4.96 2.20 4.93
CA VAL A 48 4.35 1.68 6.16
C VAL A 48 2.90 1.35 5.85
N TYR A 49 2.51 0.12 6.09
CA TYR A 49 1.12 -0.35 6.06
C TYR A 49 0.63 -0.53 7.49
N ALA A 50 -0.53 0.03 7.80
CA ALA A 50 -1.21 -0.14 9.07
C ALA A 50 -2.67 -0.55 8.86
N PHE A 51 -3.14 -1.42 9.74
CA PHE A 51 -4.44 -2.05 9.67
C PHE A 51 -5.06 -2.14 11.07
N ALA A 52 -6.36 -1.89 11.14
CA ALA A 52 -7.15 -2.12 12.34
C ALA A 52 -8.54 -2.66 11.97
N ASP A 53 -9.08 -3.56 12.79
CA ASP A 53 -10.47 -3.97 12.78
C ASP A 53 -10.97 -4.19 14.22
N ALA A 54 -12.24 -4.55 14.38
CA ALA A 54 -12.83 -4.77 15.70
C ALA A 54 -12.42 -6.09 16.37
N LYS A 55 -11.76 -7.01 15.65
CA LYS A 55 -11.52 -8.40 16.08
C LYS A 55 -10.04 -8.70 16.34
N THR A 56 -9.14 -7.84 15.89
CA THR A 56 -7.70 -8.06 15.90
C THR A 56 -6.99 -6.84 16.45
N ALA A 57 -5.86 -7.07 17.13
CA ALA A 57 -5.01 -5.96 17.57
C ALA A 57 -4.51 -5.18 16.34
N PRO A 58 -4.52 -3.83 16.37
CA PRO A 58 -3.97 -3.03 15.29
C PRO A 58 -2.54 -3.43 14.98
N THR A 59 -2.22 -3.56 13.71
CA THR A 59 -0.88 -3.92 13.25
C THR A 59 -0.33 -2.86 12.32
N ALA A 60 0.97 -2.63 12.40
CA ALA A 60 1.71 -1.80 11.46
C ALA A 60 2.99 -2.51 11.05
N SER A 61 3.38 -2.37 9.79
CA SER A 61 4.60 -2.96 9.26
C SER A 61 5.20 -2.03 8.21
N ARG A 62 6.51 -1.80 8.32
CA ARG A 62 7.30 -1.13 7.30
C ARG A 62 7.79 -2.17 6.31
N LEU A 63 7.47 -1.98 5.05
CA LEU A 63 7.67 -2.94 3.98
C LEU A 63 8.41 -2.30 2.80
N THR A 64 9.27 -3.08 2.15
CA THR A 64 9.84 -2.72 0.85
C THR A 64 9.27 -3.66 -0.20
N GLY A 65 8.50 -3.12 -1.13
CA GLY A 65 7.93 -3.87 -2.24
C GLY A 65 8.72 -3.70 -3.54
N LYS A 66 8.66 -4.71 -4.40
CA LYS A 66 9.19 -4.65 -5.76
C LYS A 66 8.13 -4.12 -6.71
N VAL A 67 8.54 -3.29 -7.66
CA VAL A 67 7.67 -2.80 -8.73
C VAL A 67 7.59 -3.86 -9.83
N SER A 68 6.38 -4.23 -10.24
CA SER A 68 6.14 -5.15 -11.36
C SER A 68 4.79 -4.82 -12.00
N GLY A 69 4.76 -4.58 -13.32
CA GLY A 69 3.50 -4.34 -14.04
C GLY A 69 2.66 -3.13 -13.55
N GLY A 70 3.31 -2.12 -12.95
CA GLY A 70 2.62 -0.97 -12.35
C GLY A 70 2.09 -1.21 -10.93
N GLU A 71 2.34 -2.39 -10.37
CA GLU A 71 2.01 -2.75 -9.00
C GLU A 71 3.27 -2.78 -8.13
N VAL A 72 3.09 -2.58 -6.83
CA VAL A 72 4.14 -2.76 -5.82
C VAL A 72 3.76 -3.96 -4.98
N VAL A 73 4.61 -4.99 -4.96
CA VAL A 73 4.37 -6.24 -4.24
C VAL A 73 5.39 -6.39 -3.10
N ALA A 74 4.91 -6.49 -1.87
CA ALA A 74 5.73 -6.68 -0.66
C ALA A 74 5.29 -7.90 0.14
N LYS A 75 6.21 -8.48 0.94
CA LYS A 75 5.93 -9.61 1.83
C LYS A 75 5.85 -9.13 3.28
N ALA A 76 4.88 -9.63 4.03
CA ALA A 76 4.68 -9.29 5.45
C ALA A 76 4.19 -10.53 6.22
N GLY A 77 5.01 -11.13 7.08
CA GLY A 77 4.58 -12.22 7.98
C GLY A 77 3.87 -13.40 7.28
N GLY A 78 4.39 -13.83 6.13
CA GLY A 78 3.80 -14.91 5.32
C GLY A 78 2.60 -14.49 4.45
N SER A 79 2.24 -13.21 4.46
CA SER A 79 1.28 -12.60 3.52
C SER A 79 2.00 -11.78 2.45
N THR A 80 1.26 -11.45 1.39
CA THR A 80 1.64 -10.48 0.37
C THR A 80 0.73 -9.26 0.49
N ILE A 81 1.34 -8.07 0.45
CA ILE A 81 0.65 -6.79 0.25
C ILE A 81 0.95 -6.32 -1.16
N THR A 82 -0.08 -6.06 -1.95
CA THR A 82 0.03 -5.41 -3.25
C THR A 82 -0.67 -4.06 -3.19
N ILE A 83 0.01 -3.00 -3.64
CA ILE A 83 -0.61 -1.68 -3.84
C ILE A 83 -0.47 -1.24 -5.30
N ARG A 84 -1.47 -0.56 -5.81
CA ARG A 84 -1.48 -0.04 -7.19
C ARG A 84 -2.21 1.29 -7.26
N LEU A 85 -1.64 2.25 -8.00
CA LEU A 85 -2.34 3.50 -8.29
C LEU A 85 -3.42 3.28 -9.35
N ARG A 86 -4.61 3.81 -9.11
CA ARG A 86 -5.74 3.77 -10.05
C ARG A 86 -5.74 5.02 -10.94
N PRO A 87 -6.37 4.95 -12.13
CA PRO A 87 -6.57 6.13 -12.98
C PRO A 87 -7.34 7.27 -12.30
N ASP A 88 -8.24 6.95 -11.35
CA ASP A 88 -9.03 7.92 -10.58
C ASP A 88 -8.24 8.59 -9.44
N GLY A 89 -6.94 8.33 -9.32
CA GLY A 89 -6.06 8.90 -8.29
C GLY A 89 -6.17 8.23 -6.92
N LYS A 90 -6.99 7.20 -6.76
CA LYS A 90 -7.03 6.35 -5.55
C LYS A 90 -6.00 5.23 -5.63
N MET A 91 -5.82 4.50 -4.54
CA MET A 91 -4.93 3.34 -4.46
C MET A 91 -5.76 2.09 -4.20
N ASP A 92 -5.59 1.06 -5.03
CA ASP A 92 -6.01 -0.30 -4.69
C ASP A 92 -5.01 -0.88 -3.68
N ILE A 93 -5.51 -1.60 -2.68
CA ILE A 93 -4.70 -2.48 -1.84
C ILE A 93 -5.26 -3.90 -1.87
N LEU A 94 -4.37 -4.88 -1.87
CA LEU A 94 -4.68 -6.29 -1.73
C LEU A 94 -3.77 -6.89 -0.66
N TRP A 95 -4.37 -7.49 0.36
CA TRP A 95 -3.71 -8.42 1.28
C TRP A 95 -4.04 -9.85 0.87
N GLN A 96 -3.04 -10.73 0.80
CA GLN A 96 -3.24 -12.14 0.47
C GLN A 96 -2.35 -13.06 1.31
N LYS A 97 -2.94 -14.15 1.84
CA LYS A 97 -2.23 -15.23 2.54
C LYS A 97 -2.78 -16.58 2.09
N GLY A 98 -2.03 -17.27 1.23
CA GLY A 98 -2.52 -18.50 0.56
C GLY A 98 -3.75 -18.20 -0.30
N ARG A 99 -4.87 -18.86 -0.02
CA ARG A 99 -6.16 -18.64 -0.69
C ARG A 99 -7.01 -17.52 -0.05
N ARG A 100 -6.65 -17.04 1.14
CA ARG A 100 -7.36 -15.94 1.80
C ARG A 100 -6.87 -14.62 1.25
N TRP A 101 -7.80 -13.72 0.96
CA TRP A 101 -7.50 -12.39 0.47
C TRP A 101 -8.51 -11.37 0.98
N ALA A 102 -8.09 -10.12 1.03
CA ALA A 102 -8.94 -8.97 1.29
C ALA A 102 -8.42 -7.82 0.45
N SER A 103 -9.32 -7.07 -0.19
CA SER A 103 -8.97 -5.90 -0.99
C SER A 103 -9.70 -4.65 -0.50
N GLY A 104 -9.20 -3.50 -0.94
CA GLY A 104 -9.62 -2.22 -0.44
C GLY A 104 -9.24 -1.07 -1.36
N ILE A 105 -9.77 0.11 -1.04
CA ILE A 105 -9.51 1.35 -1.78
C ILE A 105 -9.11 2.44 -0.79
N LEU A 106 -8.00 3.12 -1.06
CA LEU A 106 -7.49 4.22 -0.27
C LEU A 106 -7.53 5.52 -1.07
N ALA A 107 -7.90 6.60 -0.39
CA ALA A 107 -7.78 7.96 -0.89
C ALA A 107 -6.46 8.57 -0.39
N LYS A 108 -5.92 9.51 -1.16
CA LYS A 108 -4.77 10.29 -0.76
C LYS A 108 -5.18 11.30 0.32
N GLY A 109 -4.37 11.41 1.37
CA GLY A 109 -4.54 12.38 2.46
C GLY A 109 -3.53 13.50 2.43
#